data_AF-A0A434RVH1-F1
#
_entry.id   AF-A0A434RVH1-F1
#
_cell.length_a   1.000
_cell.length_b   1.000
_cell.length_c   1.000
_cell.angle_alpha   90.00
_cell.angle_beta   90.00
_cell.angle_gamma   90.00
#
_symmetry.space_group_name_H-M   'P 1'
#
loop_
_entity.id
_entity.type
_entity.pdbx_description
1 polymer ?
#
loop_
_entity_poly.entity_id
_entity_poly.type
_entity_poly.pdbx_seq_one_letter_code
_entity_poly.pdbx_strand_id
1 'polypeptide(L)'
;MSILVRKIDDVWQEWHGSSIVIQMVGTYTAVYGDGRQVETPCDPYPIEIQMNGDSLRGFYDQGIWALEEVEAVGGKIAVPFNAPDGKQTVGSPSYVETGAVIQQVYEVEDTPRPPAPPTAKERVTAMLATYQISVSELKTVLELDL
;
A
#
# COMPACT_ATOMS: atom_id res chain seq x y z
N MET A 1 3.32 -5.66 5.61
CA MET A 1 3.95 -5.29 4.33
C MET A 1 4.36 -3.84 4.46
N SER A 2 5.64 -3.55 4.30
CA SER A 2 6.16 -2.19 4.49
C SER A 2 5.81 -1.29 3.31
N ILE A 3 5.79 0.02 3.53
CA ILE A 3 5.52 1.00 2.48
C ILE A 3 6.85 1.63 2.07
N LEU A 4 7.43 1.16 0.96
CA LEU A 4 8.64 1.73 0.42
C LEU A 4 8.31 2.99 -0.37
N VAL A 5 8.95 4.10 -0.01
CA VAL A 5 8.83 5.39 -0.70
C VAL A 5 10.19 5.88 -1.16
N ARG A 6 10.20 6.73 -2.18
CA ARG A 6 11.37 7.47 -2.63
C ARG A 6 10.97 8.90 -2.97
N LYS A 7 11.96 9.79 -3.01
CA LYS A 7 11.76 11.15 -3.49
C LYS A 7 11.78 11.17 -5.03
N ILE A 8 10.74 11.73 -5.64
CA ILE A 8 10.64 11.98 -7.08
C ILE A 8 10.14 13.41 -7.23
N ASP A 9 10.90 14.25 -7.93
CA ASP A 9 10.59 15.68 -8.11
C ASP A 9 10.27 16.39 -6.78
N ASP A 10 11.09 16.12 -5.76
CA ASP A 10 10.96 16.62 -4.40
C ASP A 10 9.70 16.17 -3.62
N VAL A 11 8.92 15.23 -4.16
CA VAL A 11 7.74 14.65 -3.49
C VAL A 11 8.01 13.19 -3.12
N TRP A 12 7.62 12.80 -1.91
CA TRP A 12 7.66 11.40 -1.49
C TRP A 12 6.54 10.61 -2.17
N GLN A 13 6.91 9.58 -2.90
CA GLN A 13 5.99 8.71 -3.63
C GLN A 13 6.35 7.26 -3.39
N GLU A 14 5.36 6.37 -3.44
CA GLU A 14 5.64 4.94 -3.35
C GLU A 14 6.54 4.48 -4.49
N TRP A 15 7.56 3.71 -4.13
CA TRP A 15 8.46 3.15 -5.12
C TRP A 15 7.93 1.81 -5.60
N HIS A 16 7.25 1.86 -6.73
CA HIS A 16 6.84 0.67 -7.49
C HIS A 16 7.73 0.49 -8.72
N GLY A 17 8.04 -0.76 -9.07
CA GLY A 17 8.78 -1.05 -10.30
C GLY A 17 10.25 -0.59 -10.31
N SER A 18 10.84 -0.59 -11.52
CA SER A 18 12.28 -0.38 -11.70
C SER A 18 12.66 1.09 -11.80
N SER A 19 13.81 1.44 -11.22
CA SER A 19 14.36 2.79 -11.25
C SER A 19 15.88 2.75 -11.16
N ILE A 20 16.53 3.76 -11.74
CA ILE A 20 17.98 3.94 -11.59
C ILE A 20 18.24 4.58 -10.22
N VAL A 21 19.10 3.95 -9.44
CA VAL A 21 19.59 4.47 -8.16
C VAL A 21 21.10 4.49 -8.12
N ILE A 22 21.64 5.33 -7.25
CA ILE A 22 23.08 5.38 -6.98
C ILE A 22 23.37 4.42 -5.82
N GLN A 23 24.31 3.50 -6.03
CA GLN A 23 24.83 2.65 -4.98
C GLN A 23 26.33 2.92 -4.81
N MET A 24 26.78 3.01 -3.56
CA MET A 24 28.21 3.10 -3.25
C MET A 24 28.82 1.70 -3.22
N VAL A 25 29.82 1.46 -4.04
CA VAL A 25 30.55 0.18 -4.10
C VAL A 25 31.99 0.39 -3.67
N GLY A 26 32.45 -0.41 -2.71
CA GLY A 26 33.80 -0.36 -2.14
C GLY A 26 34.70 -1.52 -2.57
N THR A 27 34.36 -2.21 -3.66
CA THR A 27 35.14 -3.31 -4.22
C THR A 27 35.27 -3.17 -5.73
N TYR A 28 36.39 -3.64 -6.27
CA TYR A 28 36.58 -3.77 -7.71
C TYR A 28 37.18 -5.14 -8.04
N THR A 29 36.92 -5.63 -9.24
CA THR A 29 37.50 -6.89 -9.73
C THR A 29 38.85 -6.61 -10.38
N ALA A 30 39.94 -7.04 -9.75
CA ALA A 30 41.27 -7.01 -10.32
C ALA A 30 41.46 -8.22 -11.26
N VAL A 31 41.84 -7.98 -12.51
CA VAL A 31 42.17 -9.02 -13.49
C VAL A 31 43.68 -9.07 -13.68
N TYR A 32 44.31 -10.18 -13.32
CA TYR A 32 45.76 -10.39 -13.45
C TYR A 32 46.11 -10.91 -14.86
N GLY A 33 47.38 -10.76 -15.26
CA GLY A 33 47.85 -11.19 -16.59
C GLY A 33 47.76 -12.69 -16.88
N ASP A 34 47.57 -13.52 -15.84
CA ASP A 34 47.31 -14.96 -15.92
C ASP A 34 45.80 -15.30 -16.03
N GLY A 35 44.94 -14.30 -16.12
CA GLY A 35 43.48 -14.45 -16.20
C GLY A 35 42.78 -14.63 -14.85
N ARG A 36 43.51 -14.65 -13.74
CA ARG A 36 42.91 -14.71 -12.40
C ARG A 36 42.13 -13.42 -12.11
N GLN A 37 40.94 -13.57 -11.53
CA GLN A 37 40.11 -12.47 -11.06
C GLN A 37 40.03 -12.48 -9.54
N VAL A 38 40.22 -11.33 -8.91
CA VAL A 38 40.14 -11.18 -7.44
C VAL A 38 39.36 -9.92 -7.11
N GLU A 39 38.32 -10.04 -6.28
CA GLU A 39 37.66 -8.88 -5.68
C GLU A 39 38.60 -8.23 -4.66
N THR A 40 38.92 -6.96 -4.88
CA THR A 40 39.83 -6.17 -4.06
C THR A 40 39.08 -4.99 -3.46
N PRO A 41 39.19 -4.72 -2.15
CA PRO A 41 38.62 -3.52 -1.55
C PRO A 41 39.23 -2.23 -2.13
N CYS A 42 38.42 -1.19 -2.27
CA CYS A 42 38.85 0.15 -2.65
C CYS A 42 38.02 1.22 -1.95
N ASP A 43 38.41 2.48 -2.18
CA ASP A 43 37.60 3.63 -1.76
C ASP A 43 36.20 3.55 -2.41
N PRO A 44 35.11 3.72 -1.64
CA PRO A 44 33.76 3.64 -2.18
C PRO A 44 33.51 4.65 -3.29
N TYR A 45 32.96 4.18 -4.40
CA TYR A 45 32.59 5.02 -5.54
C TYR A 45 31.13 4.79 -5.94
N PRO A 46 30.43 5.84 -6.43
CA PRO A 46 29.04 5.73 -6.84
C PRO A 46 28.93 5.02 -8.19
N ILE A 47 27.98 4.10 -8.29
CA ILE A 47 27.55 3.49 -9.57
C ILE A 47 26.04 3.65 -9.74
N GLU A 48 25.62 3.77 -10.99
CA GLU A 48 24.20 3.72 -11.35
C GLU A 48 23.77 2.28 -11.58
N ILE A 49 22.76 1.84 -10.84
CA ILE A 49 22.16 0.51 -11.02
C ILE A 49 20.66 0.61 -11.15
N GLN A 50 20.08 -0.32 -11.91
CA GLN A 50 18.63 -0.47 -12.00
C GLN A 50 18.15 -1.33 -10.84
N MET A 51 17.22 -0.80 -10.05
CA MET A 51 16.67 -1.45 -8.88
C MET A 51 15.15 -1.45 -8.91
N ASN A 52 14.55 -2.58 -8.54
CA ASN A 52 13.10 -2.75 -8.50
C ASN A 52 12.59 -2.54 -7.07
N GLY A 53 11.68 -1.58 -6.88
CA GLY A 53 11.15 -1.20 -5.56
C GLY A 53 10.37 -2.32 -4.88
N ASP A 54 9.63 -3.15 -5.63
CA ASP A 54 8.91 -4.30 -5.06
C ASP A 54 9.86 -5.34 -4.50
N SER A 55 10.99 -5.57 -5.18
CA SER A 55 12.05 -6.48 -4.73
C SER A 55 12.76 -5.92 -3.50
N LEU A 56 13.10 -4.63 -3.52
CA LEU A 56 13.72 -3.95 -2.38
C LEU A 56 12.84 -4.02 -1.13
N ARG A 57 11.54 -3.71 -1.27
CA ARG A 57 10.56 -3.88 -0.19
C ARG A 57 10.55 -5.32 0.31
N GLY A 58 10.57 -6.30 -0.61
CA GLY A 58 10.65 -7.72 -0.27
C GLY A 58 11.89 -8.09 0.54
N PHE A 59 13.06 -7.53 0.20
CA PHE A 59 14.30 -7.76 0.95
C PHE A 59 14.24 -7.16 2.36
N TYR A 60 13.69 -5.96 2.49
CA TYR A 60 13.46 -5.33 3.79
C TYR A 60 12.46 -6.12 4.64
N ASP A 61 11.31 -6.50 4.09
CA ASP A 61 10.27 -7.26 4.80
C ASP A 61 10.76 -8.65 5.25
N GLN A 62 11.74 -9.23 4.55
CA GLN A 62 12.39 -10.49 4.92
C GLN A 62 13.55 -10.33 5.91
N GLY A 63 13.91 -9.09 6.27
CA GLY A 63 15.06 -8.78 7.11
C GLY A 63 16.41 -9.06 6.45
N ILE A 64 16.44 -9.21 5.12
CA ILE A 64 17.68 -9.36 4.34
C ILE A 64 18.41 -8.03 4.29
N TRP A 65 17.65 -6.93 4.12
CA TRP A 65 18.19 -5.57 4.14
C TRP A 65 17.72 -4.82 5.38
N ALA A 66 18.65 -4.11 6.00
CA ALA A 66 18.37 -3.15 7.06
C ALA A 66 17.85 -1.83 6.49
N LEU A 67 17.31 -0.97 7.37
CA LEU A 67 16.78 0.34 6.96
C LEU A 67 17.88 1.21 6.34
N GLU A 68 19.09 1.14 6.87
CA GLU A 68 20.25 1.91 6.42
C GLU A 68 20.64 1.57 4.98
N GLU A 69 20.48 0.31 4.57
CA GLU A 69 20.75 -0.14 3.20
C GLU A 69 19.69 0.36 2.23
N VAL A 70 18.43 0.42 2.68
CA VAL A 70 17.32 1.03 1.92
C VAL A 70 17.53 2.54 1.77
N GLU A 71 17.97 3.21 2.84
CA GLU A 71 18.28 4.65 2.83
C GLU A 71 19.49 4.98 1.95
N ALA A 72 20.50 4.10 1.91
CA ALA A 72 21.67 4.27 1.07
C ALA A 72 21.35 4.34 -0.43
N VAL A 73 20.25 3.71 -0.87
CA VAL A 73 19.76 3.77 -2.27
C VAL A 73 18.66 4.83 -2.47
N GLY A 74 18.44 5.70 -1.48
CA GLY A 74 17.47 6.79 -1.54
C GLY A 74 16.02 6.39 -1.25
N GLY A 75 15.79 5.17 -0.75
CA GLY A 75 14.48 4.73 -0.27
C GLY A 75 14.25 5.09 1.19
N LYS A 76 12.99 5.15 1.61
CA LYS A 76 12.59 5.18 3.02
C LYS A 76 11.39 4.26 3.24
N ILE A 77 11.22 3.78 4.47
CA ILE A 77 10.04 3.03 4.87
C ILE A 77 9.06 3.99 5.56
N ALA A 78 7.89 4.17 4.97
CA ALA A 78 6.85 5.03 5.51
C ALA A 78 6.05 4.30 6.60
N VAL A 79 5.70 5.05 7.64
CA VAL A 79 4.78 4.61 8.70
C VAL A 79 3.36 4.63 8.11
N PRO A 80 2.62 3.51 8.17
CA PRO A 80 1.28 3.44 7.63
C PRO A 80 0.31 4.33 8.41
N PHE A 81 -0.66 4.89 7.70
CA PHE A 81 -1.71 5.68 8.32
C PHE A 81 -2.71 4.76 9.04
N ASN A 82 -3.11 5.10 10.26
CA ASN A 82 -4.19 4.43 10.96
C ASN A 82 -5.40 5.35 11.03
N ALA A 83 -6.52 4.95 10.41
CA ALA A 83 -7.73 5.74 10.42
C ALA A 83 -8.29 5.86 11.85
N PRO A 84 -8.63 7.08 12.32
CA PRO A 84 -9.29 7.25 13.62
C PRO A 84 -10.62 6.51 13.68
N ASP A 85 -11.03 6.10 14.89
CA ASP A 85 -12.31 5.42 15.12
C ASP A 85 -13.49 6.23 14.55
N GLY A 86 -14.39 5.53 13.86
CA GLY A 86 -15.58 6.14 13.24
C GLY A 86 -15.29 6.95 11.97
N LYS A 87 -14.04 6.93 11.48
CA LYS A 87 -13.66 7.54 10.20
C LYS A 87 -13.22 6.49 9.18
N GLN A 88 -13.39 6.83 7.91
CA GLN A 88 -12.82 6.10 6.77
C GLN A 88 -11.88 7.00 5.98
N THR A 89 -10.86 6.39 5.37
CA THR A 89 -9.93 7.08 4.48
C THR A 89 -10.58 7.38 3.13
N VAL A 90 -10.28 8.54 2.57
CA VAL A 90 -10.78 9.00 1.27
C VAL A 90 -9.61 9.36 0.36
N GLY A 91 -9.73 9.04 -0.92
CA GLY A 91 -8.73 9.39 -1.93
C GLY A 91 -7.45 8.54 -1.88
N SER A 92 -6.39 9.08 -2.48
CA SER A 92 -5.07 8.45 -2.56
C SER A 92 -4.19 8.86 -1.38
N PRO A 93 -3.25 7.99 -0.96
CA PRO A 93 -2.28 8.36 0.07
C PRO A 93 -1.38 9.50 -0.39
N SER A 94 -0.96 10.30 0.57
CA SER A 94 0.16 11.23 0.46
C SER A 94 1.23 10.88 1.50
N TYR A 95 2.45 11.36 1.30
CA TYR A 95 3.58 11.04 2.16
C TYR A 95 4.27 12.31 2.62
N VAL A 96 4.37 12.50 3.93
CA VAL A 96 4.98 13.70 4.54
C VAL A 96 6.16 13.31 5.43
N GLU A 97 7.22 14.10 5.36
CA GLU A 97 8.38 13.93 6.23
C GLU A 97 8.18 14.70 7.53
N THR A 98 8.17 13.99 8.66
CA THR A 98 8.07 14.56 10.01
C THR A 98 9.31 14.15 10.80
N GLY A 99 10.28 15.07 10.89
CA GLY A 99 11.59 14.76 11.43
C GLY A 99 12.35 13.80 10.51
N ALA A 100 12.79 12.65 11.03
CA ALA A 100 13.47 11.63 10.24
C ALA A 100 12.51 10.61 9.58
N VAL A 101 11.22 10.64 9.94
CA VAL A 101 10.24 9.61 9.59
C VAL A 101 9.33 10.09 8.48
N ILE A 102 9.04 9.20 7.51
CA ILE A 102 8.00 9.45 6.52
C ILE A 102 6.69 8.86 7.02
N GLN A 103 5.63 9.66 7.04
CA GLN A 103 4.29 9.25 7.45
C GLN A 103 3.37 9.24 6.24
N GLN A 104 2.62 8.16 6.10
CA GLN A 104 1.50 8.11 5.18
C GLN A 104 0.34 8.93 5.76
N VAL A 105 -0.30 9.74 4.93
CA VAL A 105 -1.42 10.62 5.31
C VAL A 105 -2.55 10.44 4.31
N TYR A 106 -3.77 10.38 4.83
CA TYR A 106 -5.00 10.33 4.04
C TYR A 106 -5.94 11.46 4.45
N GLU A 107 -6.78 11.87 3.51
CA GLU A 107 -8.02 12.56 3.84
C GLU A 107 -8.97 11.56 4.52
N VAL A 108 -9.77 12.05 5.48
CA VAL A 108 -10.69 11.21 6.25
C VAL A 108 -12.07 11.83 6.31
N GLU A 109 -13.09 10.99 6.20
CA GLU A 109 -14.50 11.35 6.39
C GLU A 109 -15.16 10.44 7.42
N ASP A 110 -16.34 10.82 7.89
CA ASP A 110 -17.10 10.01 8.84
C ASP A 110 -17.60 8.74 8.16
N THR A 111 -17.43 7.59 8.81
CA THR A 111 -17.97 6.33 8.31
C THR A 111 -19.49 6.42 8.25
N PRO A 112 -20.12 6.13 7.09
CA PRO A 112 -21.56 6.15 6.96
C PRO A 112 -22.21 5.26 8.01
N ARG A 113 -23.27 5.77 8.66
CA ARG A 113 -24.05 4.94 9.56
C ARG A 113 -24.58 3.74 8.77
N PRO A 114 -24.47 2.51 9.34
CA PRO A 114 -25.02 1.35 8.68
C PRO A 114 -26.51 1.58 8.38
N PRO A 115 -27.01 1.12 7.23
CA PRO A 115 -28.41 1.27 6.89
C PRO A 115 -29.27 0.67 8.01
N ALA A 116 -30.41 1.31 8.28
CA ALA A 116 -31.36 0.77 9.24
C ALA A 116 -31.74 -0.66 8.82
N PRO A 117 -31.89 -1.59 9.77
CA PRO A 117 -32.35 -2.93 9.46
C PRO A 117 -33.72 -2.84 8.75
N PRO A 118 -33.97 -3.68 7.74
CA PRO A 118 -35.22 -3.62 7.00
C PRO A 118 -36.40 -3.89 7.94
N THR A 119 -37.42 -3.07 7.81
CA THR A 119 -38.68 -3.22 8.54
C THR A 119 -39.33 -4.57 8.20
N ALA A 120 -40.21 -5.06 9.09
CA ALA A 120 -40.97 -6.30 8.82
C ALA A 120 -41.71 -6.24 7.48
N LYS A 121 -42.26 -5.07 7.13
CA LYS A 121 -42.91 -4.82 5.83
C LYS A 121 -41.94 -5.00 4.66
N GLU A 122 -40.76 -4.39 4.71
CA GLU A 122 -39.75 -4.53 3.65
C GLU A 122 -39.26 -5.98 3.51
N ARG A 123 -39.09 -6.68 4.63
CA ARG A 123 -38.73 -8.11 4.64
C ARG A 123 -39.80 -8.97 3.97
N VAL A 124 -41.07 -8.74 4.31
CA VAL A 124 -42.21 -9.46 3.71
C VAL A 124 -42.34 -9.12 2.23
N THR A 125 -42.23 -7.86 1.85
CA THR A 125 -42.27 -7.44 0.43
C THR A 125 -41.13 -8.07 -0.38
N ALA A 126 -39.90 -8.08 0.15
CA ALA A 126 -38.76 -8.71 -0.51
C ALA A 126 -38.95 -10.22 -0.66
N MET A 127 -39.52 -10.88 0.35
CA MET A 127 -39.88 -12.30 0.30
C MET A 127 -40.98 -12.57 -0.74
N LEU A 128 -42.02 -11.74 -0.83
CA LEU A 128 -43.08 -11.94 -1.82
C LEU A 128 -42.59 -11.71 -3.26
N ALA A 129 -41.64 -10.78 -3.45
CA ALA A 129 -41.02 -10.52 -4.74
C ALA A 129 -40.29 -11.75 -5.31
N THR A 130 -39.71 -12.64 -4.49
CA THR A 130 -39.10 -13.88 -4.98
C THR A 130 -40.10 -14.84 -5.60
N TYR A 131 -41.38 -14.72 -5.23
CA TYR A 131 -42.48 -15.51 -5.76
C TYR A 131 -43.30 -14.74 -6.81
N GLN A 132 -42.89 -13.52 -7.16
CA GLN A 132 -43.63 -12.61 -8.05
C GLN A 132 -45.05 -12.30 -7.54
N ILE A 133 -45.25 -12.36 -6.22
CA ILE A 133 -46.53 -12.07 -5.57
C ILE A 133 -46.51 -10.62 -5.07
N SER A 134 -47.58 -9.88 -5.33
CA SER A 134 -47.79 -8.54 -4.76
C SER A 134 -48.36 -8.61 -3.35
N VAL A 135 -48.14 -7.56 -2.56
CA VAL A 135 -48.73 -7.44 -1.21
C VAL A 135 -50.26 -7.48 -1.27
N SER A 136 -50.85 -6.95 -2.35
CA SER A 136 -52.30 -6.97 -2.60
C SER A 136 -52.81 -8.40 -2.77
N GLU A 137 -52.14 -9.21 -3.61
CA GLU A 137 -52.51 -10.61 -3.82
C GLU A 137 -52.39 -11.44 -2.54
N LEU A 138 -51.35 -11.21 -1.73
CA LEU A 138 -51.22 -11.88 -0.44
C LEU A 138 -52.38 -11.52 0.49
N LYS A 139 -52.81 -10.25 0.55
CA LYS A 139 -53.94 -9.82 1.37
C LYS A 139 -55.23 -10.52 0.97
N THR A 140 -55.48 -10.63 -0.33
CA THR A 140 -56.66 -11.33 -0.86
C THR A 140 -56.62 -12.83 -0.52
N VAL A 141 -55.46 -13.49 -0.64
CA VAL A 141 -55.30 -14.91 -0.28
C VAL A 141 -55.50 -15.16 1.22
N LEU A 142 -55.08 -14.22 2.07
CA LEU A 142 -55.22 -14.32 3.52
C LEU A 142 -56.57 -13.80 4.04
N GLU A 143 -57.49 -13.41 3.16
CA GLU A 143 -58.79 -12.81 3.53
C GLU A 143 -58.65 -11.60 4.47
N LEU A 144 -57.58 -10.82 4.30
CA LEU A 144 -57.26 -9.64 5.12
C LEU A 144 -57.90 -8.35 4.58
N ASP A 145 -58.68 -8.43 3.50
CA ASP A 145 -59.48 -7.32 2.99
C ASP A 145 -60.79 -7.20 3.81
N LEU A 146 -60.84 -6.20 4.70
CA LEU A 146 -62.05 -5.62 5.29
C LEU A 146 -62.15 -4.14 4.91
#